data_AF-A0A0F9SZ44-F1
#
_entry.id   AF-A0A0F9SZ44-F1
#
_cell.length_a   1.000
_cell.length_b   1.000
_cell.length_c   1.000
_cell.angle_alpha   90.00
_cell.angle_beta   90.00
_cell.angle_gamma   90.00
#
_symmetry.space_group_name_H-M   'P 1'
#
loop_
_entity.id
_entity.type
_entity.pdbx_description
1 polymer ?
#
loop_
_entity_poly.entity_id
_entity_poly.type
_entity_poly.pdbx_seq_one_letter_code
_entity_poly.pdbx_strand_id
1 'polypeptide(L)'
;MSKPEVFARPWCCPEPRCETVWNYQVGTEPTPGDSFVCFGEMAKPVAFSYDGSEHVNDLNHCDYTPLKGVIRWQENEGDWVGVQRFYAIALRKLKARRATVTPPYAPGGER
;
A
#
# COMPACT_ATOMS: atom_id res chain seq x y z
N MET A 1 26.29 -0.61 -6.34
CA MET A 1 24.95 -0.29 -6.87
C MET A 1 24.43 -1.55 -7.55
N SER A 2 23.36 -2.14 -7.02
CA SER A 2 22.71 -3.30 -7.62
C SER A 2 22.07 -2.88 -8.95
N LYS A 3 22.12 -3.76 -9.96
CA LYS A 3 21.45 -3.51 -11.23
C LYS A 3 19.94 -3.38 -10.98
N PRO A 4 19.24 -2.38 -11.54
CA PRO A 4 17.80 -2.27 -11.36
C PRO A 4 17.13 -3.54 -11.87
N GLU A 5 16.29 -4.13 -11.03
CA GLU A 5 15.49 -5.30 -11.39
C GLU A 5 14.42 -4.83 -12.38
N VAL A 6 14.47 -5.36 -13.60
CA VAL A 6 13.52 -4.97 -14.66
C VAL A 6 12.29 -5.86 -14.51
N PHE A 7 11.24 -5.32 -13.91
CA PHE A 7 9.96 -6.01 -13.83
C PHE A 7 9.23 -5.89 -15.17
N ALA A 8 8.92 -7.02 -15.81
CA ALA A 8 8.01 -7.03 -16.94
C ALA A 8 6.65 -6.50 -16.45
N ARG A 9 6.08 -5.52 -17.16
CA ARG A 9 4.81 -4.90 -16.78
C ARG A 9 3.71 -5.98 -16.68
N PRO A 10 3.13 -6.21 -15.50
CA PRO A 10 2.05 -7.17 -15.34
C PRO A 10 0.85 -6.76 -16.19
N TRP A 11 0.10 -7.74 -16.72
CA TRP A 11 -1.13 -7.48 -17.49
C TRP A 11 -2.16 -6.66 -16.67
N CYS A 12 -2.16 -6.80 -15.34
CA CYS A 12 -2.99 -6.02 -14.42
C CYS A 12 -2.54 -4.57 -14.23
N CYS A 13 -1.36 -4.20 -14.73
CA CYS A 13 -0.77 -2.87 -14.60
C CYS A 13 -0.62 -2.20 -15.97
N PRO A 14 -1.69 -2.00 -16.76
CA PRO A 14 -1.60 -1.54 -18.14
C PRO A 14 -1.12 -0.09 -18.29
N GLU A 15 -1.16 0.71 -17.22
CA GLU A 15 -0.87 2.14 -17.28
C GLU A 15 0.60 2.42 -17.64
N PRO A 16 0.89 3.09 -18.76
CA PRO A 16 2.25 3.43 -19.14
C PRO A 16 2.92 4.54 -18.34
N ARG A 17 2.16 5.44 -17.70
CA ARG A 17 2.70 6.56 -16.92
C ARG A 17 3.23 6.15 -15.54
N CYS A 18 2.83 4.99 -15.04
CA CYS A 18 3.23 4.44 -13.75
C CYS A 18 4.21 3.27 -14.00
N GLU A 19 5.49 3.50 -13.75
CA GLU A 19 6.52 2.48 -13.87
C GLU A 19 6.37 1.48 -12.74
N THR A 20 6.12 0.21 -13.07
CA THR A 20 5.83 -0.82 -12.06
C THR A 20 7.11 -1.17 -11.30
N VAL A 21 7.08 -0.97 -9.98
CA VAL A 21 8.17 -1.33 -9.07
C VAL A 21 7.87 -2.67 -8.41
N TRP A 22 6.62 -2.90 -8.01
CA TRP A 22 6.23 -4.12 -7.32
C TRP A 22 4.75 -4.44 -7.50
N ASN A 23 4.39 -5.70 -7.33
CA ASN A 23 2.99 -6.11 -7.22
C ASN A 23 2.91 -7.42 -6.45
N TYR A 24 2.23 -7.39 -5.30
CA TYR A 24 2.06 -8.55 -4.42
C TYR A 24 1.26 -9.69 -5.04
N GLN A 25 0.41 -9.41 -6.03
CA GLN A 25 -0.60 -10.33 -6.55
C GLN A 25 -0.20 -11.07 -7.83
N VAL A 26 1.00 -10.85 -8.36
CA VAL A 26 1.39 -11.42 -9.68
C VAL A 26 2.00 -12.82 -9.60
N GLY A 27 1.69 -13.59 -8.54
CA GLY A 27 2.01 -15.01 -8.51
C GLY A 27 1.12 -15.85 -9.44
N THR A 28 -0.09 -15.36 -9.74
CA THR A 28 -1.14 -16.07 -10.49
C THR A 28 -2.01 -15.09 -11.28
N GLU A 29 -2.68 -15.57 -12.33
CA GLU A 29 -3.76 -14.83 -13.00
C GLU A 29 -4.94 -14.65 -12.02
N PRO A 30 -5.47 -13.44 -11.84
CA PRO A 30 -6.55 -13.20 -10.89
C PRO A 30 -7.89 -13.66 -11.45
N THR A 31 -8.80 -13.86 -10.51
CA THR A 31 -10.18 -14.26 -10.74
C THR A 31 -11.12 -13.05 -10.63
N PRO A 32 -12.34 -13.12 -11.19
CA PRO A 32 -13.33 -12.07 -11.00
C PRO A 32 -13.59 -11.79 -9.51
N GLY A 33 -13.38 -10.54 -9.09
CA GLY A 33 -13.52 -10.10 -7.70
C GLY A 33 -12.20 -9.82 -6.99
N ASP A 34 -11.08 -10.25 -7.55
CA ASP A 34 -9.76 -9.92 -7.01
C ASP A 34 -9.46 -8.43 -7.18
N SER A 35 -8.93 -7.84 -6.11
CA SER A 35 -8.53 -6.43 -6.08
C SER A 35 -7.02 -6.35 -6.04
N PHE A 36 -6.40 -5.94 -7.15
CA PHE A 36 -4.96 -5.70 -7.22
C PHE A 36 -4.64 -4.21 -7.15
N VAL A 37 -3.42 -3.94 -6.68
CA VAL A 37 -2.79 -2.63 -6.72
C VAL A 37 -1.45 -2.79 -7.42
N CYS A 38 -1.28 -2.01 -8.48
CA CYS A 38 -0.01 -1.91 -9.19
C CYS A 38 0.84 -0.85 -8.53
N PHE A 39 1.81 -1.28 -7.73
CA PHE A 39 2.72 -0.39 -7.04
C PHE A 39 3.80 0.09 -7.99
N GLY A 40 3.85 1.40 -8.23
CA GLY A 40 4.83 1.97 -9.12
C GLY A 40 5.27 3.37 -8.74
N GLU A 41 6.04 3.94 -9.66
CA GLU A 41 6.58 5.29 -9.57
C GLU A 41 6.23 6.08 -10.85
N MET A 42 5.95 7.37 -10.70
CA MET A 42 5.79 8.28 -11.84
C MET A 42 7.17 8.84 -12.26
N ALA A 43 7.25 9.49 -13.43
CA ALA A 43 8.53 9.97 -13.97
C ALA A 43 9.13 11.23 -13.31
N LYS A 44 8.32 12.04 -12.61
CA LYS A 44 8.76 13.33 -12.00
C LYS A 44 8.19 13.48 -10.61
N PRO A 45 8.90 13.94 -9.58
CA PRO A 45 8.31 14.18 -8.25
C PRO A 45 7.20 15.24 -8.27
N VAL A 46 6.38 15.29 -7.22
CA VAL A 46 5.44 16.40 -6.97
C VAL A 46 5.96 17.22 -5.80
N ALA A 47 6.02 18.53 -5.97
CA ALA A 47 6.11 19.46 -4.87
C ALA A 47 4.86 20.34 -4.85
N PHE A 48 4.28 20.53 -3.68
CA PHE A 48 3.15 21.45 -3.47
C PHE A 48 3.23 22.06 -2.08
N SER A 49 2.60 23.22 -1.88
CA SER A 49 2.46 23.82 -0.55
C SER A 49 1.04 23.62 -0.04
N TYR A 50 0.89 23.24 1.22
CA TYR A 50 -0.39 23.13 1.90
C TYR A 50 -0.26 23.71 3.31
N ASP A 51 -1.19 24.58 3.70
CA ASP A 51 -1.21 25.25 5.01
C ASP A 51 0.12 25.90 5.40
N GLY A 52 0.74 26.61 4.45
CA GLY A 52 2.02 27.31 4.66
C GLY A 52 3.25 26.40 4.78
N SER A 53 3.10 25.08 4.63
CA SER A 53 4.19 24.12 4.65
C SER A 53 4.45 23.57 3.24
N GLU A 54 5.72 23.46 2.85
CA GLU A 54 6.09 22.75 1.62
C GLU A 54 6.04 21.24 1.85
N HIS A 55 5.41 20.53 0.92
CA HIS A 55 5.36 19.09 0.86
C HIS A 55 6.02 18.61 -0.42
N VAL A 56 7.08 17.83 -0.26
CA VAL A 56 7.81 17.21 -1.36
C VAL A 56 7.51 15.72 -1.32
N ASN A 57 6.89 15.22 -2.38
CA ASN A 57 6.74 13.79 -2.60
C ASN A 57 8.02 13.26 -3.28
N ASP A 58 8.91 12.69 -2.47
CA ASP A 58 10.18 12.09 -2.86
C ASP A 58 10.05 10.63 -3.33
N LEU A 59 9.00 9.93 -2.93
CA LEU A 59 8.71 8.55 -3.37
C LEU A 59 8.07 8.50 -4.76
N ASN A 60 7.30 9.53 -5.10
CA ASN A 60 6.57 9.68 -6.35
C ASN A 60 5.69 8.46 -6.71
N HIS A 61 5.13 7.82 -5.70
CA HIS A 61 4.38 6.59 -5.79
C HIS A 61 3.05 6.75 -6.56
N CYS A 62 2.71 5.74 -7.35
CA CYS A 62 1.43 5.59 -8.02
C CYS A 62 0.84 4.20 -7.83
N ASP A 63 -0.49 4.18 -7.78
CA ASP A 63 -1.31 2.98 -7.85
C ASP A 63 -2.16 3.02 -9.11
N TYR A 64 -2.12 1.96 -9.92
CA TYR A 64 -3.18 1.74 -10.91
C TYR A 64 -4.24 0.79 -10.36
N THR A 65 -5.50 1.20 -10.48
CA THR A 65 -6.66 0.34 -10.25
C THR A 65 -7.62 0.40 -11.45
N PRO A 66 -8.31 -0.69 -11.80
CA PRO A 66 -9.28 -0.67 -12.90
C PRO A 66 -10.43 0.33 -12.69
N LEU A 67 -10.82 0.57 -11.44
CA LEU A 67 -11.97 1.43 -11.12
C LEU A 67 -11.62 2.93 -11.06
N LYS A 68 -10.40 3.27 -10.62
CA LYS A 68 -9.99 4.67 -10.40
C LYS A 68 -8.95 5.15 -11.41
N GLY A 69 -8.44 4.27 -12.27
CA GLY A 69 -7.28 4.56 -13.11
C GLY A 69 -6.04 4.75 -12.24
N VAL A 70 -5.21 5.72 -12.61
CA VAL A 70 -3.98 6.06 -11.88
C VAL A 70 -4.30 6.97 -10.72
N ILE A 71 -3.96 6.50 -9.53
CA ILE A 71 -3.92 7.28 -8.31
C ILE A 71 -2.47 7.69 -8.11
N ARG A 72 -2.25 9.00 -7.98
CA ARG A 72 -0.95 9.55 -7.65
C ARG A 72 -0.97 9.97 -6.19
N TRP A 73 -0.21 9.24 -5.40
CA TRP A 73 -0.07 9.49 -3.98
C TRP A 73 0.80 10.72 -3.73
N GLN A 74 0.66 11.34 -2.57
CA GLN A 74 1.34 12.59 -2.19
C GLN A 74 2.34 12.37 -1.06
N GLU A 75 2.30 11.21 -0.43
CA GLU A 75 3.10 10.79 0.70
C GLU A 75 4.60 10.72 0.34
N ASN A 76 5.43 11.17 1.28
CA ASN A 76 6.87 11.06 1.22
C ASN A 76 7.39 9.87 2.05
N GLU A 77 8.71 9.63 2.04
CA GLU A 77 9.33 8.55 2.83
C GLU A 77 8.95 8.64 4.33
N GLY A 78 8.96 9.86 4.88
CA GLY A 78 8.61 10.14 6.27
C GLY A 78 7.18 9.73 6.62
N ASP A 79 6.23 9.99 5.73
CA ASP A 79 4.82 9.60 5.89
C ASP A 79 4.69 8.07 5.96
N TRP A 80 5.36 7.34 5.05
CA TRP A 80 5.33 5.87 5.00
C TRP A 80 5.93 5.25 6.24
N VAL A 81 7.09 5.75 6.69
CA VAL A 81 7.72 5.33 7.94
C VAL A 81 6.82 5.64 9.14
N GLY A 82 6.14 6.79 9.13
CA GLY A 82 5.14 7.16 10.13
C GLY A 82 3.97 6.17 10.18
N VAL A 83 3.41 5.82 9.03
CA VAL A 83 2.32 4.85 8.88
C VAL A 83 2.74 3.45 9.37
N GLN A 84 3.94 2.98 8.98
CA GLN A 84 4.48 1.71 9.46
C GLN A 84 4.56 1.67 10.99
N ARG A 85 5.12 2.72 11.60
CA ARG A 85 5.23 2.86 13.07
C ARG A 85 3.85 2.89 13.72
N PHE A 86 2.92 3.66 13.16
CA PHE A 86 1.54 3.77 13.64
C PHE A 86 0.85 2.40 13.67
N TYR A 87 0.87 1.65 12.56
CA TYR A 87 0.25 0.33 12.48
C TYR A 87 0.90 -0.69 13.44
N ALA A 88 2.23 -0.67 13.57
CA ALA A 88 2.93 -1.53 14.53
C ALA A 88 2.49 -1.24 15.98
N ILE A 89 2.39 0.04 16.36
CA ILE A 89 1.92 0.45 17.69
C ILE A 89 0.46 0.06 17.91
N ALA A 90 -0.40 0.31 16.93
CA ALA A 90 -1.83 -0.01 16.99
C ALA A 90 -2.04 -1.52 17.17
N LEU A 91 -1.35 -2.35 16.38
CA LEU A 91 -1.42 -3.81 16.47
C LEU A 91 -1.02 -4.30 17.86
N ARG A 92 0.07 -3.77 18.42
CA ARG A 92 0.52 -4.12 19.79
C ARG A 92 -0.56 -3.78 20.83
N LYS A 93 -1.16 -2.59 20.75
CA LYS A 93 -2.23 -2.17 21.67
C LYS A 93 -3.48 -3.05 21.54
N LEU A 94 -3.87 -3.39 20.30
CA LEU A 94 -5.01 -4.28 20.04
C LEU A 94 -4.78 -5.69 20.62
N LYS A 95 -3.58 -6.24 20.47
CA LYS A 95 -3.22 -7.55 21.07
C LYS A 95 -3.26 -7.49 22.59
N ALA A 96 -2.70 -6.46 23.20
CA ALA A 96 -2.73 -6.28 24.66
C ALA A 96 -4.17 -6.19 25.18
N ARG A 97 -5.03 -5.40 24.51
CA ARG A 97 -6.45 -5.29 24.87
C ARG A 97 -7.19 -6.61 24.72
N ARG A 98 -6.92 -7.40 23.67
CA ARG A 98 -7.54 -8.73 23.50
C ARG A 98 -7.11 -9.70 24.58
N ALA A 99 -5.87 -9.61 25.10
CA ALA A 99 -5.42 -10.45 26.20
C ALA A 99 -6.13 -10.12 27.53
N THR A 100 -6.62 -8.89 27.70
CA THR A 100 -7.34 -8.45 28.91
C THR A 100 -8.86 -8.56 28.80
N VAL A 101 -9.39 -8.85 27.62
CA VAL A 101 -10.83 -9.03 27.37
C VAL A 101 -11.09 -10.52 27.20
N THR A 102 -11.81 -11.14 28.13
CA THR A 102 -12.28 -12.53 27.98
C THR A 102 -13.07 -12.65 26.66
N PRO A 103 -12.73 -13.60 25.77
CA PRO A 103 -13.48 -13.78 24.54
C PRO A 103 -14.95 -14.08 24.89
N PRO A 104 -15.93 -13.41 24.26
CA PRO A 104 -17.36 -13.64 24.53
C PRO A 104 -17.86 -15.00 24.04
N TYR A 105 -16.99 -15.84 23.47
CA TYR A 105 -17.34 -17.17 22.99
C TYR A 105 -16.35 -18.19 23.55
N ALA A 106 -16.77 -18.88 24.60
CA ALA A 106 -16.22 -20.19 24.94
C ALA A 106 -16.83 -21.21 23.97
N PRO A 107 -16.06 -22.04 23.26
CA PRO A 107 -16.63 -23.14 22.51
C PRO A 107 -17.05 -24.22 23.53
N GLY A 108 -18.35 -24.38 23.77
CA GLY A 108 -18.84 -25.43 24.65
C GLY A 108 -20.26 -25.21 25.15
N GLY A 109 -21.22 -25.69 24.38
CA GLY A 109 -22.62 -25.73 24.78
C GLY A 109 -23.46 -26.66 23.90
N GLU A 110 -22.93 -27.84 23.55
CA GLU A 110 -23.79 -28.94 23.11
C GLU A 110 -24.40 -29.60 24.35
N ARG A 111 -25.73 -29.63 24.41
CA ARG A 111 -26.51 -30.68 25.07
C ARG A 111 -27.53 -31.19 24.07
#